data_AF-A0A447UR62-F1
#
_entry.id   AF-A0A447UR62-F1
#
_cell.length_a   1.000
_cell.length_b   1.000
_cell.length_c   1.000
_cell.angle_alpha   90.00
_cell.angle_beta   90.00
_cell.angle_gamma   90.00
#
_symmetry.space_group_name_H-M   'P 1'
#
loop_
_entity.id
_entity.type
_entity.pdbx_description
1 polymer ?
#
loop_
_entity_poly.entity_id
_entity_poly.type
_entity_poly.pdbx_seq_one_letter_code
_entity_poly.pdbx_strand_id
1 'polypeptide(L)'
;MQYWGKIVGVAVALMMGGGFWGVVLGLLIGHMFDKARSRKMAWFANQRERQALFFATTFEVMGHLTKSKGRVTEADIHIASQLMDRMNLHGESRTAAQHAFRVGKIG
;
A
#
# COMPACT_ATOMS: atom_id res chain seq x y z
N MET A 1 14.45 -0.62 11.06
CA MET A 1 15.13 -0.54 12.38
C MET A 1 14.12 -0.08 13.45
N GLN A 2 13.54 -1.02 14.20
CA GLN A 2 12.45 -0.82 15.19
C GLN A 2 12.95 -0.41 16.60
N TYR A 3 14.16 0.11 16.72
CA TYR A 3 14.79 0.42 18.00
C TYR A 3 14.94 1.92 18.26
N TRP A 4 14.56 2.76 17.29
CA TRP A 4 14.82 4.20 17.37
C TRP A 4 13.97 4.88 18.44
N GLY A 5 12.72 4.49 18.63
CA GLY A 5 11.86 4.99 19.70
C GLY A 5 12.39 4.64 21.08
N LYS A 6 12.89 3.41 21.28
CA LYS A 6 13.55 3.00 22.54
C LYS A 6 14.81 3.81 22.82
N ILE A 7 15.70 3.97 21.83
CA ILE A 7 16.98 4.69 22.00
C ILE A 7 16.72 6.16 22.33
N VAL A 8 15.81 6.81 21.60
CA VAL A 8 15.43 8.21 21.85
C VAL A 8 14.74 8.34 23.21
N GLY A 9 13.83 7.43 23.55
CA GLY A 9 13.14 7.45 24.84
C GLY A 9 14.09 7.32 26.04
N VAL A 10 15.08 6.43 25.96
CA VAL A 10 16.13 6.27 26.98
C VAL A 10 17.05 7.50 27.02
N ALA A 11 17.46 8.04 25.87
CA ALA A 11 18.32 9.22 25.82
C ALA A 11 17.65 10.46 26.44
N VAL A 12 16.36 10.71 26.12
CA VAL A 12 15.59 11.81 26.72
C VAL A 12 15.43 11.62 28.22
N ALA A 13 15.15 10.40 28.68
CA ALA A 13 15.04 10.10 30.11
C ALA A 13 16.35 10.34 30.88
N LEU A 14 17.50 10.01 30.28
CA LEU A 14 18.81 10.29 30.85
C LEU A 14 19.09 11.80 30.90
N MET A 15 18.75 12.55 29.84
CA MET A 15 18.95 14.00 29.78
C MET A 15 18.06 14.78 30.76
N MET A 16 16.85 14.30 31.05
CA MET A 16 15.94 14.91 32.02
C MET A 16 16.30 14.60 33.50
N GLY A 17 17.35 13.82 33.75
CA GLY A 17 17.80 13.51 35.11
C GLY A 17 16.86 12.60 35.91
N GLY A 18 15.96 11.85 35.24
CA GLY A 18 14.95 11.01 35.90
C GLY A 18 15.47 9.77 36.63
N GLY A 19 16.80 9.58 36.68
CA GLY A 19 17.44 8.42 37.29
C GLY A 19 16.99 7.09 36.71
N PHE A 20 17.08 6.02 37.49
CA PHE A 20 16.68 4.66 37.08
C PHE A 20 15.22 4.59 36.59
N TRP A 21 14.30 5.26 37.29
CA TRP A 21 12.88 5.24 36.94
C TRP A 21 12.56 5.99 35.65
N GLY A 22 13.26 7.10 35.38
CA GLY A 22 13.17 7.80 34.11
C GLY A 22 13.54 6.90 32.94
N VAL A 23 14.65 6.17 33.04
CA VAL A 23 15.11 5.25 31.99
C VAL A 23 14.10 4.14 31.71
N VAL A 24 13.54 3.53 32.76
CA VAL A 24 12.49 2.50 32.63
C VAL A 24 11.26 3.08 31.93
N LEU A 25 10.80 4.26 32.35
CA LEU A 25 9.64 4.92 31.73
C LEU A 25 9.92 5.29 30.26
N GLY A 26 11.09 5.84 29.97
CA GLY A 26 11.54 6.18 28.61
C GLY A 26 11.62 4.96 27.69
N LEU A 27 12.09 3.82 28.21
CA LEU A 27 12.14 2.56 27.47
C LEU A 27 10.73 2.04 27.17
N LEU A 28 9.82 2.07 28.15
CA LEU A 28 8.43 1.64 27.98
C LEU A 28 7.70 2.49 26.94
N ILE A 29 7.80 3.82 27.04
CA ILE A 29 7.19 4.76 26.09
C ILE A 29 7.80 4.56 24.70
N GLY A 30 9.13 4.47 24.60
CA GLY A 30 9.82 4.23 23.34
C GLY A 30 9.42 2.92 22.67
N HIS A 31 9.23 1.85 23.44
CA HIS A 31 8.75 0.56 22.95
C HIS A 31 7.31 0.65 22.40
N MET A 32 6.42 1.32 23.11
CA MET A 32 5.04 1.51 22.66
C MET A 32 4.97 2.32 21.36
N PHE A 33 5.80 3.35 21.24
CA PHE A 33 5.91 4.17 20.04
C PHE A 33 6.40 3.35 18.83
N ASP A 34 7.47 2.58 19.00
CA ASP A 34 8.01 1.71 17.94
C ASP A 34 6.97 0.68 17.47
N LYS A 35 6.25 0.06 18.40
CA LYS A 35 5.18 -0.92 18.10
C LYS A 35 3.98 -0.28 17.41
N ALA A 36 3.55 0.90 17.83
CA ALA A 36 2.45 1.63 17.20
C ALA A 36 2.80 2.05 15.76
N ARG A 37 4.00 2.63 15.56
CA ARG A 37 4.49 3.01 14.23
C ARG A 37 4.57 1.81 13.29
N SER A 38 5.15 0.71 13.76
CA SER A 38 5.28 -0.50 12.94
C SER A 38 3.93 -1.08 12.52
N ARG A 39 2.94 -1.13 13.43
CA ARG A 39 1.57 -1.57 13.09
C ARG A 39 0.91 -0.65 12.05
N LYS A 40 1.05 0.66 12.20
CA LYS A 40 0.52 1.64 11.23
C LYS A 40 1.15 1.46 9.84
N MET A 41 2.47 1.27 9.77
CA MET A 41 3.16 1.02 8.50
C MET A 41 2.72 -0.31 7.86
N ALA A 42 2.60 -1.39 8.64
CA ALA A 42 2.10 -2.66 8.14
C ALA A 42 0.65 -2.56 7.62
N TRP A 43 -0.21 -1.81 8.32
CA TRP A 43 -1.58 -1.56 7.86
C TRP A 43 -1.62 -0.81 6.52
N PHE A 44 -0.81 0.23 6.35
CA PHE A 44 -0.73 0.95 5.06
C PHE A 44 -0.16 0.08 3.93
N ALA A 45 0.86 -0.74 4.21
CA ALA A 45 1.40 -1.67 3.23
C ALA A 45 0.32 -2.66 2.76
N ASN A 46 -0.38 -3.29 3.71
CA ASN A 46 -1.48 -4.21 3.41
C ASN A 46 -2.60 -3.53 2.61
N GLN A 47 -2.91 -2.26 2.90
CA GLN A 47 -3.94 -1.53 2.17
C GLN A 47 -3.53 -1.27 0.71
N ARG A 48 -2.27 -0.88 0.47
CA ARG A 48 -1.75 -0.69 -0.89
C ARG A 48 -1.76 -1.99 -1.69
N GLU A 49 -1.35 -3.10 -1.06
CA GLU A 49 -1.36 -4.42 -1.69
C GLU A 49 -2.78 -4.86 -2.08
N ARG A 50 -3.76 -4.70 -1.18
CA ARG A 50 -5.17 -4.98 -1.47
C ARG A 50 -5.73 -4.15 -2.62
N GLN A 51 -5.38 -2.87 -2.68
CA GLN A 51 -5.77 -2.00 -3.79
C GLN A 51 -5.14 -2.46 -5.11
N ALA A 52 -3.86 -2.81 -5.11
CA ALA A 52 -3.17 -3.31 -6.30
C ALA A 52 -3.81 -4.61 -6.83
N LEU A 53 -4.12 -5.56 -5.94
CA LEU A 53 -4.83 -6.80 -6.28
C LEU A 53 -6.22 -6.52 -6.84
N PHE A 54 -6.99 -5.64 -6.19
CA PHE A 54 -8.32 -5.25 -6.66
C PHE A 54 -8.28 -4.70 -8.09
N PHE A 55 -7.37 -3.77 -8.39
CA PHE A 55 -7.25 -3.21 -9.73
C PHE A 55 -6.78 -4.26 -10.74
N ALA A 56 -5.77 -5.06 -10.40
CA ALA A 56 -5.29 -6.13 -11.26
C ALA A 56 -6.42 -7.08 -11.66
N THR A 57 -7.16 -7.63 -10.68
CA THR A 57 -8.28 -8.53 -10.96
C THR A 57 -9.39 -7.83 -11.74
N THR A 58 -9.73 -6.58 -11.41
CA THR A 58 -10.79 -5.83 -12.11
C THR A 58 -10.47 -5.68 -13.60
N PHE A 59 -9.24 -5.26 -13.92
CA PHE A 59 -8.86 -5.04 -15.31
C PHE A 59 -8.61 -6.33 -16.07
N GLU A 60 -8.10 -7.37 -15.41
CA GLU A 60 -7.99 -8.71 -16.00
C GLU A 60 -9.36 -9.27 -16.37
N VAL A 61 -10.33 -9.23 -15.45
CA VAL A 61 -11.71 -9.66 -15.74
C VAL A 61 -12.32 -8.81 -16.86
N MET A 62 -12.09 -7.50 -16.88
CA MET A 62 -12.56 -6.63 -17.96
C MET A 62 -11.93 -7.00 -19.31
N GLY A 63 -10.64 -7.37 -19.33
CA GLY A 63 -9.96 -7.86 -20.52
C GLY A 63 -10.60 -9.14 -21.06
N HIS A 64 -10.89 -10.10 -20.17
CA HIS A 64 -11.54 -11.35 -20.54
C HIS A 64 -12.98 -11.12 -21.02
N LEU A 65 -13.73 -10.27 -20.33
CA LEU A 65 -15.09 -9.89 -20.69
C LEU A 65 -15.16 -9.17 -22.04
N THR A 66 -14.25 -8.25 -22.31
CA THR A 66 -14.21 -7.54 -23.60
C THR A 66 -13.75 -8.46 -24.74
N LYS A 67 -12.96 -9.50 -24.43
CA LYS A 67 -12.54 -10.51 -25.41
C LYS A 67 -13.64 -11.54 -25.69
N SER A 68 -14.52 -11.84 -24.75
CA SER A 68 -15.55 -12.88 -24.86
C SER A 68 -16.53 -12.66 -26.04
N LYS A 69 -16.71 -11.40 -26.48
CA LYS A 69 -17.44 -11.04 -27.71
C LYS A 69 -16.66 -11.24 -29.02
N GLY A 70 -15.47 -11.85 -28.98
CA GLY A 70 -14.64 -12.22 -30.13
C GLY A 70 -13.44 -11.29 -30.38
N ARG A 71 -13.61 -9.98 -30.23
CA ARG A 71 -12.52 -8.98 -30.39
C ARG A 71 -12.68 -7.81 -29.44
N VAL A 72 -11.53 -7.31 -28.98
CA VAL A 72 -11.41 -6.05 -28.25
C VAL A 72 -11.39 -4.91 -29.28
N THR A 73 -12.23 -3.90 -29.08
CA THR A 73 -12.34 -2.72 -29.96
C THR A 73 -11.70 -1.49 -29.33
N GLU A 74 -11.51 -0.43 -30.11
CA GLU A 74 -11.07 0.87 -29.58
C GLU A 74 -12.04 1.44 -28.54
N ALA A 75 -13.34 1.21 -28.72
CA ALA A 75 -14.35 1.60 -27.73
C ALA A 75 -14.13 0.89 -26.38
N ASP A 76 -13.76 -0.39 -26.38
CA ASP A 76 -13.45 -1.12 -25.14
C ASP A 76 -12.21 -0.55 -24.45
N ILE A 77 -11.17 -0.25 -25.22
CA ILE A 77 -9.93 0.36 -24.72
C ILE A 77 -10.23 1.75 -24.14
N HIS A 78 -11.11 2.51 -24.79
CA HIS A 78 -11.54 3.81 -24.31
C HIS A 78 -12.29 3.71 -22.98
N ILE A 79 -13.24 2.78 -22.85
CA ILE A 79 -13.98 2.54 -21.60
C ILE A 79 -13.01 2.09 -20.49
N ALA A 80 -12.08 1.19 -20.78
CA ALA A 80 -11.07 0.74 -19.82
C ALA A 80 -10.19 1.92 -19.35
N SER A 81 -9.78 2.78 -20.27
CA SER A 81 -8.97 3.97 -19.95
C SER A 81 -9.75 4.98 -19.10
N GLN A 82 -11.01 5.25 -19.44
CA GLN A 82 -11.89 6.10 -18.62
C GLN A 82 -12.10 5.52 -17.22
N LEU A 83 -12.20 4.20 -17.08
CA LEU A 83 -12.33 3.55 -15.78
C LEU A 83 -11.05 3.71 -14.95
N MET A 84 -9.86 3.60 -15.57
CA MET A 84 -8.59 3.90 -14.91
C MET A 84 -8.55 5.35 -14.40
N ASP A 85 -9.02 6.30 -15.22
CA ASP A 85 -9.04 7.71 -14.86
C ASP A 85 -10.01 7.97 -13.70
N ARG A 86 -11.21 7.36 -13.71
CA ARG A 86 -12.20 7.45 -12.62
C ARG A 86 -11.69 6.83 -11.31
N MET A 87 -10.86 5.78 -11.40
CA MET A 87 -10.20 5.18 -10.24
C MET A 87 -8.91 5.91 -9.84
N ASN A 88 -8.62 7.05 -10.48
CA ASN A 88 -7.46 7.90 -10.22
C ASN A 88 -6.12 7.15 -10.36
N LEU A 89 -6.04 6.25 -11.34
CA LEU A 89 -4.82 5.48 -11.64
C LEU A 89 -3.88 6.29 -12.53
N HIS A 90 -2.66 6.51 -12.04
CA HIS A 90 -1.60 7.25 -12.72
C HIS A 90 -0.27 6.52 -12.65
N GLY A 91 0.65 6.85 -13.57
CA GLY A 91 2.01 6.28 -13.59
C GLY A 91 2.01 4.75 -13.56
N GLU A 92 2.77 4.17 -12.64
CA GLU A 92 2.90 2.71 -12.51
C GLU A 92 1.58 1.99 -12.26
N SER A 93 0.65 2.58 -11.49
CA SER A 93 -0.66 1.97 -11.22
C SER A 93 -1.52 1.87 -12.47
N ARG A 94 -1.43 2.85 -13.37
CA ARG A 94 -2.11 2.81 -14.68
C ARG A 94 -1.47 1.78 -15.59
N THR A 95 -0.14 1.72 -15.63
CA THR A 95 0.59 0.71 -16.41
C THR A 95 0.26 -0.72 -15.94
N ALA A 96 0.18 -0.95 -14.63
CA ALA A 96 -0.20 -2.23 -14.06
C ALA A 96 -1.64 -2.63 -14.43
N ALA A 97 -2.59 -1.69 -14.38
CA ALA A 97 -3.96 -1.90 -14.83
C ALA A 97 -4.05 -2.23 -16.33
N GLN A 98 -3.31 -1.51 -17.18
CA GLN A 98 -3.22 -1.80 -18.62
C GLN A 98 -2.62 -3.18 -18.90
N HIS A 99 -1.60 -3.56 -18.12
CA HIS A 99 -1.01 -4.90 -18.20
C HIS A 99 -2.01 -5.98 -17.80
N ALA A 100 -2.73 -5.81 -16.70
CA ALA A 100 -3.75 -6.75 -16.26
C ALA A 100 -4.87 -6.91 -17.31
N PHE A 101 -5.35 -5.80 -17.89
CA PHE A 101 -6.29 -5.84 -19.02
C PHE A 101 -5.72 -6.64 -20.22
N ARG A 102 -4.43 -6.44 -20.51
CA ARG A 102 -3.73 -7.18 -21.57
C ARG A 102 -3.60 -8.68 -21.28
N VAL A 103 -3.42 -9.07 -20.02
CA VAL A 103 -3.40 -10.47 -19.61
C VAL A 103 -4.80 -11.08 -19.79
N GLY A 104 -5.83 -10.38 -19.33
CA GLY A 104 -7.21 -10.81 -19.43
C GLY A 104 -7.71 -11.06 -20.85
N LYS A 105 -7.22 -10.33 -21.85
CA LYS A 105 -7.58 -10.55 -23.27
C LYS A 105 -6.92 -11.79 -23.92
N ILE A 106 -5.89 -12.38 -23.28
CA ILE A 106 -5.11 -13.52 -23.81
C ILE A 106 -5.67 -14.84 -23.29
N GLY A 107 -6.10 -14.88 -22.02
CA GLY A 107 -6.81 -16.02 -21.42
C GLY A 107 -8.27 -16.08 -21.83
#